data_AF-A0A1H1D7F4-F1
#
_entry.id   AF-A0A1H1D7F4-F1
#
_cell.length_a   1.000
_cell.length_b   1.000
_cell.length_c   1.000
_cell.angle_alpha   90.00
_cell.angle_beta   90.00
_cell.angle_gamma   90.00
#
_symmetry.space_group_name_H-M   'P 1'
#
loop_
_entity.id
_entity.type
_entity.pdbx_description
1 polymer ?
#
loop_
_entity_poly.entity_id
_entity_poly.type
_entity_poly.pdbx_seq_one_letter_code
_entity_poly.pdbx_strand_id
1 'polypeptide(L)'
;MAGTRLSDRTIWAIVKVVIAVAGQVWPLLAFLGLLQVVALMWAIESGDSVPAALAWSFLQVAVVGLVGSFAVHESAHVLVLRRIGTVTHLAVERTTWRTSIECHGMLSPRQVVGVAVAGPSACLAVGVILWISGVGPSLVWWYLAHGVFLLPCFGDGRNLIRGLRQRNPAVVRKAEPLSPDPVRLGSPSSEDVGHDGAVVT
;
A
#
# COMPACT_ATOMS: atom_id res chain seq x y z
N MET A 1 -19.61 24.71 -2.23
CA MET A 1 -18.37 24.43 -1.46
C MET A 1 -18.27 22.94 -1.07
N ALA A 2 -18.24 22.02 -2.04
CA ALA A 2 -18.18 20.57 -1.80
C ALA A 2 -16.82 19.92 -2.20
N GLY A 3 -15.87 20.72 -2.68
CA GLY A 3 -14.61 20.23 -3.27
C GLY A 3 -13.52 19.82 -2.27
N THR A 4 -13.58 20.26 -1.02
CA THR A 4 -12.49 20.02 -0.04
C THR A 4 -12.54 18.62 0.59
N ARG A 5 -13.73 18.09 0.91
CA ARG A 5 -13.88 16.81 1.66
C ARG A 5 -13.42 15.57 0.89
N LEU A 6 -13.49 15.58 -0.44
CA LEU A 6 -13.04 14.46 -1.29
C LEU A 6 -11.52 14.38 -1.38
N SER A 7 -10.84 15.52 -1.29
CA SER A 7 -9.38 15.61 -1.23
C SER A 7 -8.84 15.01 0.08
N ASP A 8 -9.43 15.40 1.21
CA ASP A 8 -8.95 14.98 2.53
C ASP A 8 -8.99 13.46 2.71
N ARG A 9 -10.10 12.82 2.32
CA ARG A 9 -10.22 11.36 2.41
C ARG A 9 -9.19 10.64 1.53
N THR A 10 -8.81 11.24 0.40
CA THR A 10 -7.82 10.66 -0.53
C THR A 10 -6.41 10.78 0.04
N ILE A 11 -6.07 11.95 0.57
CA ILE A 11 -4.79 12.19 1.26
C ILE A 11 -4.63 11.21 2.42
N TRP A 12 -5.66 11.04 3.25
CA TRP A 12 -5.62 10.09 4.36
C TRP A 12 -5.44 8.64 3.91
N ALA A 13 -6.01 8.24 2.78
CA ALA A 13 -5.78 6.89 2.25
C ALA A 13 -4.34 6.69 1.76
N ILE A 14 -3.78 7.69 1.08
CA ILE A 14 -2.37 7.66 0.65
C ILE A 14 -1.44 7.62 1.87
N VAL A 15 -1.69 8.44 2.88
CA VAL A 15 -0.91 8.43 4.13
C VAL A 15 -0.97 7.07 4.80
N LYS A 16 -2.16 6.44 4.88
CA LYS A 16 -2.32 5.09 5.41
C LYS A 16 -1.53 4.06 4.60
N VAL A 17 -1.45 4.18 3.27
CA VAL A 17 -0.64 3.32 2.41
C VAL A 17 0.86 3.55 2.63
N VAL A 18 1.30 4.79 2.81
CA VAL A 18 2.72 5.09 3.09
C VAL A 18 3.13 4.51 4.43
N ILE A 19 2.34 4.75 5.49
CA ILE A 19 2.56 4.14 6.81
C ILE A 19 2.48 2.61 6.68
N ALA A 20 1.48 2.13 5.94
CA ALA A 20 1.32 0.84 5.26
C ALA A 20 2.65 0.12 4.96
N VAL A 21 3.34 0.68 3.97
CA VAL A 21 4.58 0.16 3.41
C VAL A 21 5.74 0.34 4.39
N ALA A 22 5.89 1.51 5.01
CA ALA A 22 6.98 1.77 5.96
C ALA A 22 6.95 0.81 7.15
N GLY A 23 5.76 0.53 7.68
CA GLY A 23 5.57 -0.44 8.75
C GLY A 23 5.80 -1.90 8.34
N GLN A 24 5.79 -2.24 7.04
CA GLN A 24 6.18 -3.57 6.57
C GLN A 24 7.69 -3.78 6.71
N VAL A 25 8.47 -2.73 6.43
CA VAL A 25 9.94 -2.76 6.41
C VAL A 25 10.56 -2.09 7.64
N TRP A 26 9.78 -1.89 8.69
CA TRP A 26 10.22 -1.16 9.89
C TRP A 26 11.51 -1.71 10.53
N PRO A 27 11.78 -3.03 10.60
CA PRO A 27 13.01 -3.52 11.23
C PRO A 27 14.25 -3.08 10.43
N LEU A 28 14.15 -3.09 9.10
CA LEU A 28 15.20 -2.61 8.21
C LEU A 28 15.43 -1.11 8.39
N LEU A 29 14.35 -0.32 8.44
CA LEU A 29 14.45 1.13 8.62
C LEU A 29 15.05 1.49 9.99
N ALA A 30 14.63 0.79 11.06
CA ALA A 30 15.17 0.98 12.39
C ALA A 30 16.66 0.62 12.45
N PHE A 31 17.05 -0.50 11.84
CA PHE A 31 18.45 -0.90 11.75
C PHE A 31 19.31 0.12 10.99
N LEU A 32 18.87 0.56 9.81
CA LEU A 32 19.59 1.55 9.02
C LEU A 32 19.64 2.92 9.70
N GLY A 33 18.58 3.32 10.40
CA GLY A 33 18.56 4.53 11.22
C GLY A 33 19.56 4.45 12.37
N LEU A 34 19.61 3.33 13.09
CA LEU A 34 20.60 3.11 14.15
C LEU A 34 22.03 3.11 13.58
N LEU A 35 22.25 2.42 12.46
CA LEU A 35 23.54 2.39 11.77
C LEU A 35 23.99 3.80 11.39
N GLN A 36 23.08 4.64 10.88
CA GLN A 36 23.38 6.04 10.56
C GLN A 36 23.80 6.83 11.80
N VAL A 37 23.08 6.69 12.91
CA VAL A 37 23.41 7.37 14.17
C VAL A 37 24.79 6.96 14.66
N VAL A 38 25.09 5.66 14.67
CA VAL A 38 26.41 5.13 15.06
C VAL A 38 27.51 5.67 14.14
N ALA A 39 27.28 5.67 12.83
CA ALA A 39 28.25 6.18 11.86
C ALA A 39 28.49 7.69 12.00
N LEU A 40 27.46 8.47 12.36
CA LEU A 40 27.62 9.90 12.66
C LEU A 40 28.41 10.14 13.95
N MET A 41 28.13 9.38 15.01
CA MET A 41 28.93 9.45 16.25
C MET A 41 30.39 9.12 15.99
N TRP A 42 30.65 8.08 15.19
CA TRP A 42 32.01 7.74 14.76
C TRP A 42 32.67 8.86 13.97
N ALA A 43 31.95 9.50 13.03
CA ALA A 43 32.49 10.60 12.25
C ALA A 43 32.85 11.83 13.11
N ILE A 44 32.07 12.11 14.15
CA ILE A 44 32.36 13.18 15.11
C ILE A 44 33.63 12.88 15.91
N GLU A 45 33.80 11.64 16.37
CA GLU A 45 34.93 11.24 17.20
C GLU A 45 36.23 11.08 16.40
N SER A 46 36.16 10.43 15.23
CA SER A 46 37.32 10.07 14.42
C SER A 46 37.68 11.08 13.33
N GLY A 47 36.74 11.95 12.95
CA GLY A 47 36.84 12.82 11.77
C GLY A 47 36.58 12.10 10.43
N ASP A 48 36.39 10.77 10.42
CA ASP A 48 36.09 10.01 9.20
C ASP A 48 34.59 9.97 8.90
N SER A 49 34.18 10.69 7.87
CA SER A 49 32.77 10.79 7.43
C SER A 49 32.35 9.69 6.45
N VAL A 50 33.27 8.85 5.97
CA VAL A 50 32.97 7.82 4.96
C VAL A 50 31.88 6.84 5.43
N PRO A 51 31.92 6.28 6.66
CA PRO A 51 30.86 5.41 7.14
C PRO A 51 29.49 6.08 7.18
N ALA A 52 29.44 7.37 7.55
CA ALA A 52 28.19 8.13 7.62
C ALA A 52 27.59 8.39 6.23
N ALA A 53 28.43 8.69 5.23
CA ALA A 53 28.00 8.87 3.84
C ALA A 53 27.48 7.56 3.22
N LEU A 54 28.12 6.44 3.54
CA LEU A 54 27.66 5.12 3.09
C LEU A 54 26.33 4.72 3.74
N ALA A 55 26.23 4.83 5.07
CA ALA A 55 24.98 4.58 5.79
C ALA A 55 23.83 5.45 5.25
N TRP A 56 24.13 6.71 4.90
CA TRP A 56 23.15 7.64 4.36
C TRP A 56 22.65 7.19 3.00
N SER A 57 23.57 6.73 2.14
CA SER A 57 23.24 6.18 0.82
C SER A 57 22.32 4.96 0.94
N PHE A 58 22.59 4.04 1.88
CA PHE A 58 21.70 2.89 2.14
C PHE A 58 20.33 3.32 2.66
N LEU A 59 20.29 4.30 3.57
CA LEU A 59 19.04 4.83 4.10
C LEU A 59 18.20 5.50 3.01
N GLN A 60 18.81 6.29 2.13
CA GLN A 60 18.14 6.88 0.97
C GLN A 60 17.57 5.80 0.05
N VAL A 61 18.33 4.75 -0.25
CA VAL A 61 17.85 3.64 -1.08
C VAL A 61 16.68 2.91 -0.41
N ALA A 62 16.72 2.67 0.90
CA ALA A 62 15.63 2.02 1.62
C ALA A 62 14.37 2.89 1.73
N VAL A 63 14.51 4.19 1.98
CA VAL A 63 13.37 5.09 2.17
C VAL A 63 12.81 5.56 0.83
N VAL A 64 13.65 6.13 -0.04
CA VAL A 64 13.19 6.71 -1.31
C VAL A 64 13.01 5.62 -2.35
N GLY A 65 13.97 4.70 -2.46
CA GLY A 65 13.88 3.58 -3.39
C GLY A 65 12.77 2.61 -2.98
N LEU A 66 13.01 1.81 -1.94
CA LEU A 66 12.12 0.73 -1.53
C LEU A 66 10.76 1.23 -1.01
N VAL A 67 10.71 2.04 0.06
CA VAL A 67 9.42 2.49 0.62
C VAL A 67 8.70 3.40 -0.37
N GLY A 68 9.41 4.35 -0.99
CA GLY A 68 8.85 5.28 -1.96
C GLY A 68 8.24 4.58 -3.17
N SER A 69 8.93 3.60 -3.78
CA SER A 69 8.40 2.90 -4.96
C SER A 69 7.14 2.10 -4.64
N PHE A 70 7.12 1.36 -3.54
CA PHE A 70 5.94 0.59 -3.13
C PHE A 70 4.79 1.50 -2.70
N ALA A 71 5.07 2.61 -2.03
CA ALA A 71 4.05 3.59 -1.67
C ALA A 71 3.40 4.22 -2.91
N VAL A 72 4.18 4.57 -3.93
CA VAL A 72 3.65 5.05 -5.22
C VAL A 72 2.79 3.99 -5.90
N HIS A 73 3.28 2.74 -5.94
CA HIS A 73 2.58 1.61 -6.54
C HIS A 73 1.18 1.42 -5.95
N GLU A 74 1.10 1.25 -4.63
CA GLU A 74 -0.16 1.01 -3.93
C GLU A 74 -1.05 2.27 -3.98
N SER A 75 -0.48 3.47 -3.85
CA SER A 75 -1.26 4.71 -3.95
C SER A 75 -1.95 4.87 -5.31
N ALA A 76 -1.30 4.46 -6.41
CA ALA A 76 -1.91 4.49 -7.73
C ALA A 76 -3.13 3.55 -7.83
N HIS A 77 -3.04 2.35 -7.25
CA HIS A 77 -4.19 1.44 -7.13
C HIS A 77 -5.35 2.10 -6.37
N VAL A 78 -5.08 2.71 -5.21
CA VAL A 78 -6.10 3.46 -4.44
C VAL A 78 -6.74 4.55 -5.29
N LEU A 79 -5.93 5.37 -5.97
CA LEU A 79 -6.41 6.50 -6.75
C LEU A 79 -7.34 6.06 -7.88
N VAL A 80 -7.02 4.98 -8.57
CA VAL A 80 -7.88 4.43 -9.63
C VAL A 80 -9.14 3.81 -9.04
N LEU A 81 -9.02 2.98 -7.99
CA LEU A 81 -10.17 2.31 -7.37
C LEU A 81 -11.19 3.30 -6.81
N ARG A 82 -10.74 4.42 -6.23
CA ARG A 82 -11.65 5.45 -5.69
C ARG A 82 -12.45 6.20 -6.75
N ARG A 83 -12.00 6.20 -8.00
CA ARG A 83 -12.75 6.79 -9.11
C ARG A 83 -13.82 5.85 -9.66
N ILE A 84 -13.85 4.60 -9.20
CA ILE A 84 -14.82 3.60 -9.62
C ILE A 84 -16.00 3.64 -8.64
N GLY A 85 -17.13 4.17 -9.09
CA GLY A 85 -18.33 4.35 -8.25
C GLY A 85 -18.96 3.06 -7.73
N THR A 86 -18.59 1.89 -8.27
CA THR A 86 -19.06 0.57 -7.80
C THR A 86 -18.19 -0.02 -6.67
N VAL A 87 -17.09 0.64 -6.30
CA VAL A 87 -16.26 0.26 -5.16
C VAL A 87 -16.81 0.93 -3.91
N THR A 88 -17.24 0.12 -2.94
CA THR A 88 -17.85 0.62 -1.70
C THR A 88 -16.83 0.80 -0.58
N HIS A 89 -15.88 -0.13 -0.47
CA HIS A 89 -14.86 -0.12 0.57
C HIS A 89 -13.48 -0.48 0.01
N LEU A 90 -12.47 0.17 0.57
CA LEU A 90 -11.05 -0.12 0.35
C LEU A 90 -10.44 -0.50 1.68
N ALA A 91 -9.91 -1.71 1.77
CA ALA A 91 -9.14 -2.18 2.90
C ALA A 91 -7.67 -2.25 2.48
N VAL A 92 -6.78 -1.75 3.34
CA VAL A 92 -5.35 -2.02 3.20
C VAL A 92 -5.09 -3.27 4.00
N GLU A 93 -4.89 -4.39 3.33
CA GLU A 93 -4.56 -5.65 3.98
C GLU A 93 -3.04 -5.75 4.09
N ARG A 94 -2.56 -6.02 5.31
CA ARG A 94 -1.16 -6.36 5.57
C ARG A 94 -1.08 -7.83 5.94
N THR A 95 -0.40 -8.59 5.11
CA THR A 95 0.14 -9.90 5.48
C THR A 95 1.60 -9.73 5.95
N THR A 96 2.15 -10.72 6.65
CA THR A 96 3.56 -10.75 7.09
C THR A 96 4.54 -10.43 5.96
N TRP A 97 4.18 -10.74 4.70
CA TRP A 97 5.05 -10.61 3.54
C TRP A 97 4.62 -9.57 2.50
N ARG A 98 3.39 -9.03 2.60
CA ARG A 98 2.86 -8.11 1.60
C ARG A 98 1.82 -7.14 2.16
N THR A 99 1.95 -5.87 1.79
CA THR A 99 0.85 -4.90 1.82
C THR A 99 0.12 -4.99 0.47
N SER A 100 -1.19 -5.13 0.49
CA SER A 100 -2.03 -5.16 -0.71
C SER A 100 -3.32 -4.38 -0.45
N ILE A 101 -3.86 -3.74 -1.47
CA ILE A 101 -5.18 -3.11 -1.40
C ILE A 101 -6.24 -4.12 -1.82
N GLU A 102 -7.17 -4.36 -0.92
CA GLU A 102 -8.39 -5.10 -1.23
C GLU A 102 -9.55 -4.12 -1.46
N CYS A 103 -10.31 -4.38 -2.52
CA CYS A 103 -11.51 -3.62 -2.81
C CYS A 103 -12.76 -4.50 -2.70
N HIS A 104 -13.77 -3.98 -2.03
CA HIS A 104 -15.10 -4.58 -2.01
C HIS A 104 -15.97 -3.87 -3.05
N GLY A 105 -16.50 -4.62 -4.02
CA GLY A 105 -17.36 -4.09 -5.06
C GLY A 105 -17.35 -4.93 -6.33
N MET A 106 -18.04 -4.43 -7.35
CA MET A 106 -18.01 -5.02 -8.68
C MET A 106 -17.06 -4.24 -9.59
N LEU A 107 -16.18 -4.95 -10.28
CA LEU A 107 -15.27 -4.35 -11.27
C LEU A 107 -15.58 -4.94 -12.64
N SER A 108 -15.86 -4.08 -13.62
CA SER A 108 -15.88 -4.49 -15.02
C SER A 108 -14.49 -4.98 -15.46
N PRO A 109 -14.36 -5.78 -16.52
CA PRO A 109 -13.07 -6.35 -16.91
C PRO A 109 -12.07 -5.26 -17.30
N ARG A 110 -12.56 -4.16 -17.92
CA ARG A 110 -11.77 -2.97 -18.23
C ARG A 110 -11.25 -2.26 -16.98
N GLN A 111 -12.06 -2.20 -15.92
CA GLN A 111 -11.64 -1.62 -14.64
C GLN A 111 -10.60 -2.50 -13.94
N VAL A 112 -10.75 -3.83 -13.98
CA VAL A 112 -9.73 -4.76 -13.47
C VAL A 112 -8.40 -4.55 -14.18
N VAL A 113 -8.41 -4.46 -15.51
CA VAL A 113 -7.20 -4.15 -16.31
C VAL A 113 -6.63 -2.79 -15.90
N GLY A 114 -7.47 -1.75 -15.83
CA GLY A 114 -7.05 -0.40 -15.49
C GLY A 114 -6.40 -0.29 -14.11
N VAL A 115 -6.97 -0.97 -13.10
CA VAL A 115 -6.37 -1.05 -11.76
C VAL A 115 -5.07 -1.82 -11.82
N ALA A 116 -5.05 -3.02 -12.42
CA ALA A 116 -3.85 -3.86 -12.48
C ALA A 116 -2.62 -3.14 -13.10
N VAL A 117 -2.83 -2.28 -14.11
CA VAL A 117 -1.73 -1.52 -14.72
C VAL A 117 -1.38 -0.22 -13.98
N ALA A 118 -2.26 0.29 -13.12
CA ALA A 118 -2.09 1.59 -12.46
C ALA A 118 -0.84 1.64 -11.59
N GLY A 119 -0.68 0.67 -10.69
CA GLY A 119 0.51 0.56 -9.82
C GLY A 119 1.83 0.53 -10.59
N PRO A 120 2.05 -0.48 -11.46
CA PRO A 120 3.29 -0.58 -12.24
C PRO A 120 3.53 0.64 -13.12
N SER A 121 2.53 1.15 -13.84
CA SER A 121 2.70 2.30 -14.74
C SER A 121 3.05 3.59 -14.00
N ALA A 122 2.48 3.83 -12.81
CA ALA A 122 2.85 4.98 -11.98
C ALA A 122 4.31 4.90 -11.53
N CYS A 123 4.79 3.72 -11.11
CA CYS A 123 6.19 3.52 -10.76
C CYS A 123 7.11 3.74 -11.97
N LEU A 124 6.78 3.15 -13.13
CA LEU A 124 7.56 3.35 -14.36
C LEU A 124 7.64 4.83 -14.73
N ALA A 125 6.53 5.58 -14.65
CA ALA A 125 6.50 7.01 -14.94
C ALA A 125 7.42 7.81 -13.99
N VAL A 126 7.34 7.55 -12.68
CA VAL A 126 8.24 8.18 -11.70
C VAL A 126 9.70 7.79 -11.96
N GLY A 127 9.99 6.53 -12.25
CA GLY A 127 11.33 6.06 -12.58
C GLY A 127 11.93 6.77 -13.79
N VAL A 128 11.14 6.97 -14.86
CA VAL A 128 11.55 7.75 -16.05
C VAL A 128 11.82 9.21 -15.70
N ILE A 129 10.97 9.83 -14.88
CA ILE A 129 11.18 11.21 -14.42
C ILE A 129 12.48 11.33 -13.63
N LEU A 130 12.74 10.41 -12.71
CA LEU A 130 13.97 10.37 -11.91
C LEU A 130 15.20 10.15 -12.80
N TRP A 131 15.11 9.26 -13.79
CA TRP A 131 16.17 9.01 -14.77
C TRP A 131 16.54 10.30 -15.51
N ILE A 132 15.56 10.98 -16.10
CA ILE A 132 15.78 12.20 -16.89
C ILE A 132 16.30 13.34 -16.01
N SER A 133 15.94 13.35 -14.72
CA SER A 133 16.43 14.33 -13.73
C SER A 133 17.85 14.06 -13.25
N GLY A 134 18.51 12.98 -13.73
CA GLY A 134 19.88 12.64 -13.34
C GLY A 134 20.02 12.05 -11.94
N VAL A 135 18.93 11.51 -11.37
CA VAL A 135 18.97 10.82 -10.07
C VAL A 135 19.75 9.51 -10.20
N GLY A 136 20.45 9.13 -9.13
CA GLY A 136 21.31 7.94 -9.10
C GLY A 136 20.62 6.68 -9.64
N PRO A 137 21.30 5.86 -10.49
CA PRO A 137 20.71 4.69 -11.14
C PRO A 137 20.10 3.68 -10.16
N SER A 138 20.66 3.56 -8.97
CA SER A 138 20.17 2.67 -7.91
C SER A 138 18.74 3.00 -7.51
N LEU A 139 18.41 4.29 -7.31
CA LEU A 139 17.06 4.74 -6.98
C LEU A 139 16.10 4.55 -8.15
N VAL A 140 16.53 4.92 -9.35
CA VAL A 140 15.74 4.78 -10.57
C VAL A 140 15.30 3.33 -10.78
N TRP A 141 16.19 2.38 -10.53
CA TRP A 141 15.91 0.95 -10.73
C TRP A 141 14.81 0.41 -9.82
N TRP A 142 14.69 0.90 -8.57
CA TRP A 142 13.60 0.51 -7.67
C TRP A 142 12.24 0.79 -8.27
N TYR A 143 12.09 1.92 -8.95
CA TYR A 143 10.84 2.29 -9.62
C TYR A 143 10.64 1.50 -10.92
N LEU A 144 11.67 1.37 -11.75
CA LEU A 144 11.56 0.66 -13.04
C LEU A 144 11.29 -0.84 -12.89
N ALA A 145 11.84 -1.47 -11.84
CA ALA A 145 11.65 -2.90 -11.57
C ALA A 145 10.18 -3.30 -11.37
N HIS A 146 9.29 -2.36 -11.03
CA HIS A 146 7.87 -2.63 -10.85
C HIS A 146 7.17 -3.06 -12.16
N GLY A 147 7.76 -2.80 -13.33
CA GLY A 147 7.27 -3.35 -14.60
C GLY A 147 7.18 -4.89 -14.59
N VAL A 148 8.04 -5.56 -13.81
CA VAL A 148 8.02 -7.02 -13.63
C VAL A 148 6.68 -7.50 -13.02
N PHE A 149 5.97 -6.67 -12.25
CA PHE A 149 4.68 -7.05 -11.66
C PHE A 149 3.55 -7.22 -12.68
N LEU A 150 3.74 -6.77 -13.94
CA LEU A 150 2.82 -7.05 -15.03
C LEU A 150 2.98 -8.47 -15.60
N LEU A 151 4.03 -9.21 -15.21
CA LEU A 151 4.20 -10.59 -15.63
C LEU A 151 3.14 -11.52 -14.97
N PRO A 152 2.73 -12.60 -15.67
CA PRO A 152 1.65 -13.50 -15.22
C PRO A 152 1.86 -14.17 -13.86
N CYS A 153 3.08 -14.22 -13.35
CA CYS A 153 3.39 -14.81 -12.05
C CYS A 153 3.03 -13.88 -10.87
N PHE A 154 2.90 -12.56 -11.10
CA PHE A 154 2.61 -11.59 -10.06
C PHE A 154 1.11 -11.27 -9.94
N GLY A 155 0.71 -10.62 -8.84
CA GLY A 155 -0.68 -10.28 -8.57
C GLY A 155 -1.31 -9.43 -9.69
N ASP A 156 -0.62 -8.35 -10.07
CA ASP A 156 -1.11 -7.40 -11.07
C ASP A 156 -1.18 -8.04 -12.45
N GLY A 157 -0.14 -8.75 -12.90
CA GLY A 157 -0.16 -9.49 -14.16
C GLY A 157 -1.25 -10.56 -14.22
N ARG A 158 -1.53 -11.28 -13.12
CA ARG A 158 -2.67 -12.22 -13.06
C ARG A 158 -4.00 -11.50 -13.22
N ASN A 159 -4.19 -10.36 -12.56
CA ASN A 159 -5.41 -9.57 -12.65
C ASN A 159 -5.57 -8.95 -14.04
N LEU A 160 -4.48 -8.48 -14.66
CA LEU A 160 -4.45 -8.01 -16.03
C LEU A 160 -4.93 -9.10 -17.00
N ILE A 161 -4.37 -10.30 -16.92
CA ILE A 161 -4.77 -11.43 -17.79
C ILE A 161 -6.23 -11.82 -17.54
N ARG A 162 -6.68 -11.86 -16.28
CA ARG A 162 -8.08 -12.15 -15.94
C ARG A 162 -9.03 -11.13 -16.56
N GLY A 163 -8.74 -9.84 -16.42
CA GLY A 163 -9.53 -8.77 -17.00
C GLY A 163 -9.54 -8.80 -18.54
N LEU A 164 -8.43 -9.16 -19.18
CA LEU A 164 -8.36 -9.32 -20.64
C LEU A 164 -9.13 -10.55 -21.15
N ARG A 165 -9.18 -11.63 -20.36
CA ARG A 165 -9.90 -12.87 -20.74
C ARG A 165 -11.39 -12.82 -20.45
N GLN A 166 -11.85 -11.97 -19.53
CA GLN A 166 -13.26 -11.87 -19.16
C GLN A 166 -14.02 -10.91 -20.09
N ARG A 167 -15.09 -11.40 -20.73
CA ARG A 167 -15.98 -10.60 -21.57
C ARG A 167 -17.16 -9.96 -20.79
N ASN A 168 -17.49 -10.48 -19.61
CA ASN A 168 -18.57 -9.99 -18.74
C ASN A 168 -18.00 -9.41 -17.44
N PRO A 169 -18.64 -8.41 -16.81
CA PRO A 169 -18.20 -7.85 -15.53
C PRO A 169 -18.03 -8.93 -14.47
N ALA A 170 -16.83 -8.98 -13.90
CA ALA A 170 -16.52 -9.93 -12.85
C ALA A 170 -17.03 -9.39 -11.52
N VAL A 171 -17.88 -10.15 -10.85
CA VAL A 171 -18.12 -9.97 -9.42
C VAL A 171 -16.83 -10.41 -8.73
N VAL A 172 -15.96 -9.47 -8.40
CA VAL A 172 -14.81 -9.74 -7.53
C VAL A 172 -15.35 -9.83 -6.10
N ARG A 173 -15.74 -11.04 -5.69
CA ARG A 173 -16.02 -11.39 -4.28
C ARG A 173 -14.88 -12.25 -3.75
N LYS A 174 -14.09 -11.71 -2.82
CA LYS A 174 -13.22 -12.42 -1.88
C LYS A 174 -12.94 -11.45 -0.71
N ALA A 175 -12.95 -11.81 0.57
CA ALA A 175 -13.39 -13.03 1.24
C ALA A 175 -14.41 -12.66 2.35
N GLU A 176 -15.29 -13.62 2.63
CA GLU A 176 -16.20 -13.61 3.76
C GLU A 176 -15.36 -13.61 5.05
N PRO A 177 -15.51 -12.63 5.97
CA PRO A 177 -14.96 -12.82 7.31
C PRO A 177 -15.63 -14.08 7.86
N LEU A 178 -14.82 -15.01 8.37
CA LEU A 178 -15.30 -16.16 9.12
C LEU A 178 -16.43 -15.70 10.03
N SER A 179 -17.61 -16.28 9.84
CA SER A 179 -18.63 -16.32 10.88
C SER A 179 -17.93 -16.73 12.17
N PRO A 180 -17.90 -15.92 13.25
CA PRO A 180 -18.02 -16.55 14.54
C PRO A 180 -19.37 -17.26 14.49
N ASP A 181 -19.39 -18.55 14.79
CA ASP A 181 -20.64 -19.29 14.97
C ASP A 181 -21.66 -18.40 15.69
N PRO A 182 -22.94 -18.33 15.26
CA PRO A 182 -23.95 -17.86 16.17
C PRO A 182 -23.94 -18.86 17.32
N VAL A 183 -23.31 -18.48 18.44
CA VAL A 183 -23.58 -19.09 19.73
C VAL A 183 -25.09 -19.06 19.85
N ARG A 184 -25.72 -20.22 19.67
CA ARG A 184 -27.10 -20.43 20.09
C ARG A 184 -27.09 -20.34 21.61
N LEU A 185 -27.16 -19.10 22.12
CA LEU A 185 -27.61 -18.86 23.46
C LEU A 185 -29.07 -19.31 23.49
N GLY A 186 -29.30 -20.44 24.15
CA GLY A 186 -30.63 -20.88 24.49
C GLY A 186 -31.38 -19.72 25.14
N SER A 187 -32.64 -19.57 24.76
CA SER A 187 -33.59 -18.63 25.35
C SER A 187 -33.53 -18.69 26.88
N PRO A 188 -33.11 -17.61 27.55
CA PRO A 188 -33.46 -17.41 28.95
C PRO A 188 -34.93 -17.01 28.98
N SER A 189 -35.68 -17.73 29.78
CA SER A 189 -36.98 -17.32 30.29
C SER A 189 -36.95 -15.86 30.75
N SER A 190 -38.07 -15.18 30.50
CA SER A 190 -38.54 -13.95 31.13
C SER A 190 -38.02 -13.68 32.54
N GLU A 191 -37.69 -12.40 32.81
CA GLU A 191 -37.31 -11.70 34.07
C GLU A 191 -35.94 -11.02 33.87
N ASP A 192 -35.65 -9.75 34.18
CA ASP A 192 -36.40 -8.61 34.69
C ASP A 192 -35.49 -7.35 34.49
N VAL A 193 -36.10 -6.20 34.26
CA VAL A 193 -35.69 -4.80 34.59
C VAL A 193 -34.19 -4.38 34.66
N GLY A 194 -33.84 -3.29 33.95
CA GLY A 194 -33.08 -2.19 34.59
C GLY A 194 -31.83 -1.59 33.90
N HIS A 195 -32.02 -0.38 33.35
CA HIS A 195 -31.13 0.79 33.27
C HIS A 195 -29.70 0.81 32.66
N ASP A 196 -29.58 1.75 31.70
CA ASP A 196 -28.57 2.80 31.53
C ASP A 196 -27.19 2.56 30.88
N GLY A 197 -27.06 3.18 29.68
CA GLY A 197 -25.93 4.01 29.23
C GLY A 197 -24.64 3.30 28.79
N ALA A 198 -23.92 3.67 27.74
CA ALA A 198 -24.03 4.68 26.69
C ALA A 198 -23.04 4.27 25.57
N VAL A 199 -23.37 4.51 24.30
CA VAL A 199 -22.45 4.35 23.15
C VAL A 199 -22.14 5.73 22.61
N VAL A 200 -20.86 6.10 22.63
CA VAL A 200 -20.34 7.36 22.07
C VAL A 200 -19.85 7.08 20.65
N THR A 201 -20.39 7.85 19.70
CA THR A 201 -20.04 7.94 18.28
C THR A 201 -18.76 8.71 18.04
#